data_AF-A0A1W2LXH2-F1
#
_entry.id   AF-A0A1W2LXH2-F1
#
_cell.length_a   1.000
_cell.length_b   1.000
_cell.length_c   1.000
_cell.angle_alpha   90.00
_cell.angle_beta   90.00
_cell.angle_gamma   90.00
#
_symmetry.space_group_name_H-M   'P 1'
#
loop_
_entity.id
_entity.type
_entity.pdbx_description
1 polymer ?
#
loop_
_entity_poly.entity_id
_entity_poly.type
_entity_poly.pdbx_seq_one_letter_code
_entity_poly.pdbx_strand_id
1 'polypeptide(L)'
;MIPMNGASGRQVSLGVAHLTAPPTVPTPDCGDLVLSLTDLSVLTGKVSRYVEQLRFLLADRPTVTAHLQQAQSYAGDLRRKLDHAAGMLAYNTGCDS
;
A
#
# COMPACT_ATOMS: atom_id res chain seq x y z
N MET A 1 47.74 51.40 12.33
CA MET A 1 48.62 50.85 11.29
C MET A 1 48.07 49.48 10.91
N ILE A 2 47.45 49.40 9.73
CA ILE A 2 46.75 48.21 9.21
C ILE A 2 47.77 47.36 8.44
N PRO A 3 47.68 46.02 8.51
CA PRO A 3 47.87 45.22 7.31
C PRO A 3 46.59 44.46 6.94
N MET A 4 46.19 44.65 5.67
CA MET A 4 45.22 43.84 4.95
C MET A 4 45.93 42.57 4.45
N ASN A 5 45.31 41.43 4.71
CA ASN A 5 45.54 40.15 4.02
C ASN A 5 44.12 39.54 3.94
N GLY A 6 43.51 39.32 2.78
CA GLY A 6 44.07 38.59 1.65
C GLY A 6 43.39 37.23 1.61
N ALA A 7 42.29 37.15 0.86
CA ALA A 7 41.66 35.97 0.27
C ALA A 7 41.49 34.70 1.13
N SER A 8 40.24 34.32 1.41
CA SER A 8 39.72 33.01 0.99
C SER A 8 38.22 32.98 1.26
N GLY A 9 37.44 33.43 0.28
CA GLY A 9 36.03 33.07 0.20
C GLY A 9 35.97 31.57 0.00
N ARG A 10 35.77 30.80 1.09
CA ARG A 10 35.38 29.40 0.99
C ARG A 10 34.04 29.38 0.29
N GLN A 11 34.12 29.18 -1.02
CA GLN A 11 33.00 28.80 -1.86
C GLN A 11 32.50 27.47 -1.30
N VAL A 12 31.51 27.54 -0.42
CA VAL A 12 30.73 26.37 -0.04
C VAL A 12 29.85 26.08 -1.25
N SER A 13 30.42 25.37 -2.24
CA SER A 13 29.63 24.66 -3.24
C SER A 13 28.89 23.55 -2.50
N LEU A 14 27.80 23.92 -1.80
CA LEU A 14 26.73 23.00 -1.49
C LEU A 14 26.23 22.52 -2.85
N GLY A 15 26.65 21.31 -3.22
CA GLY A 15 26.28 20.68 -4.47
C GLY A 15 24.76 20.68 -4.60
N VAL A 16 24.25 21.57 -5.44
CA VAL A 16 22.86 21.62 -5.90
C VAL A 16 22.52 20.45 -6.85
N ALA A 17 23.37 19.42 -6.89
CA ALA A 17 23.23 18.27 -7.78
C ALA A 17 22.28 17.19 -7.26
N HIS A 18 21.63 17.38 -6.11
CA HIS A 18 20.75 16.37 -5.52
C HIS A 18 19.24 16.68 -5.60
N LEU A 19 18.84 17.79 -6.23
CA LEU A 19 17.44 18.22 -6.29
C LEU A 19 16.78 18.02 -7.67
N THR A 20 17.38 17.22 -8.56
CA THR A 20 16.83 16.95 -9.90
C THR A 20 16.71 15.47 -10.23
N ALA A 21 16.92 14.58 -9.26
CA ALA A 21 16.44 13.21 -9.42
C ALA A 21 14.95 13.21 -9.05
N PRO A 22 14.03 12.77 -9.94
CA PRO A 22 12.69 12.41 -9.48
C PRO A 22 12.86 11.42 -8.31
N PRO A 23 12.00 11.46 -7.28
CA PRO A 23 12.08 10.45 -6.23
C PRO A 23 12.07 9.09 -6.91
N THR A 24 13.19 8.37 -6.81
CA THR A 24 13.26 6.98 -7.24
C THR A 24 12.41 6.21 -6.24
N VAL A 25 11.09 6.25 -6.43
CA VAL A 25 10.21 5.28 -5.81
C VAL A 25 10.70 3.95 -6.37
N PRO A 26 11.27 3.06 -5.54
CA PRO A 26 11.64 1.76 -6.03
C PRO A 26 10.39 1.17 -6.67
N THR A 27 10.44 0.90 -7.97
CA THR A 27 9.35 0.17 -8.62
C THR A 27 9.27 -1.16 -7.91
N PRO A 28 8.14 -1.48 -7.26
CA PRO A 28 8.00 -2.74 -6.56
C PRO A 28 8.28 -3.86 -7.55
N ASP A 29 9.04 -4.85 -7.12
CA ASP A 29 9.22 -6.03 -7.95
C ASP A 29 7.83 -6.65 -8.16
N CYS A 30 7.67 -7.31 -9.30
CA CYS A 30 6.43 -7.95 -9.64
C CYS A 30 5.99 -8.97 -8.56
N GLY A 31 6.94 -9.70 -7.98
CA GLY A 31 6.69 -10.57 -6.84
C GLY A 31 6.10 -9.82 -5.65
N ASP A 32 6.65 -8.65 -5.30
CA ASP A 32 6.15 -7.81 -4.19
C ASP A 32 4.72 -7.31 -4.43
N LEU A 33 4.37 -7.00 -5.68
CA LEU A 33 3.01 -6.60 -6.06
C LEU A 33 2.01 -7.76 -5.94
N VAL A 34 2.36 -8.95 -6.42
CA VAL A 34 1.51 -10.16 -6.30
C VAL A 34 1.32 -10.53 -4.83
N LEU A 35 2.39 -10.49 -4.03
CA LEU A 35 2.35 -10.68 -2.57
C LEU A 35 1.43 -9.66 -1.90
N SER A 36 1.56 -8.38 -2.24
CA SER A 36 0.73 -7.31 -1.67
C SER A 36 -0.76 -7.50 -1.97
N LEU A 37 -1.11 -7.89 -3.20
CA LEU A 37 -2.50 -8.19 -3.58
C LEU A 37 -3.05 -9.43 -2.86
N THR A 38 -2.20 -10.45 -2.70
CA THR A 38 -2.54 -11.67 -1.96
C THR A 38 -2.78 -11.38 -0.48
N ASP A 39 -1.91 -10.59 0.15
CA ASP A 39 -2.05 -10.16 1.54
C ASP A 39 -3.34 -9.35 1.76
N LEU A 40 -3.67 -8.45 0.84
CA LEU A 40 -4.94 -7.71 0.86
C LEU A 40 -6.15 -8.66 0.74
N SER A 41 -6.06 -9.71 -0.09
CA SER A 41 -7.09 -10.74 -0.18
C SER A 41 -7.25 -11.51 1.14
N VAL A 42 -6.14 -11.86 1.79
CA VAL A 42 -6.16 -12.52 3.11
C VAL A 42 -6.78 -11.60 4.17
N LEU A 43 -6.42 -10.32 4.20
CA LEU A 43 -6.97 -9.33 5.14
C LEU A 43 -8.48 -9.15 4.95
N THR A 44 -8.96 -9.06 3.71
CA THR A 44 -10.42 -8.96 3.43
C THR A 44 -11.16 -10.24 3.84
N GLY A 45 -10.52 -11.41 3.73
CA GLY A 45 -11.02 -12.65 4.31
C GLY A 45 -11.15 -12.60 5.85
N LYS A 46 -10.17 -12.03 6.55
CA LYS A 46 -10.23 -11.84 8.02
C LYS A 46 -11.35 -10.88 8.43
N VAL A 47 -11.52 -9.77 7.70
CA VAL A 47 -12.63 -8.82 7.93
C VAL A 47 -13.98 -9.53 7.82
N SER A 48 -14.16 -10.40 6.83
CA SER A 48 -15.40 -11.17 6.66
C SER A 48 -15.71 -12.05 7.88
N ARG A 49 -14.69 -12.70 8.46
CA ARG A 49 -14.85 -13.51 9.68
C ARG A 49 -15.22 -12.67 10.90
N TYR A 50 -14.62 -11.49 11.07
CA TYR A 50 -15.00 -10.58 12.15
C TYR A 50 -16.42 -10.06 12.01
N VAL A 51 -16.85 -9.78 10.78
CA VAL A 51 -18.23 -9.39 10.49
C VAL A 51 -19.22 -10.50 10.85
N GLU A 52 -18.91 -11.76 10.54
CA GLU A 52 -19.73 -12.91 10.97
C GLU A 52 -19.83 -13.03 12.50
N GLN A 53 -18.71 -12.86 13.21
CA GLN A 53 -18.71 -12.86 14.68
C GLN A 53 -19.53 -11.71 15.26
N LEU A 54 -19.39 -10.50 14.71
CA LEU A 54 -20.16 -9.33 15.14
C LEU A 54 -21.67 -9.49 14.89
N ARG A 55 -22.06 -10.18 13.82
CA ARG A 55 -23.48 -10.47 13.55
C ARG A 55 -24.09 -11.40 14.60
N PHE A 56 -23.31 -12.35 15.11
CA PHE A 56 -23.76 -13.20 16.21
C PHE A 56 -23.92 -12.41 17.51
N LEU A 57 -22.96 -11.53 17.81
CA LEU A 57 -22.96 -10.73 19.04
C LEU A 57 -24.01 -9.61 19.06
N LEU A 58 -24.41 -9.13 17.89
CA LEU A 58 -25.32 -7.97 17.72
C LEU A 58 -26.62 -8.36 17.01
N ALA A 59 -27.02 -9.63 17.12
CA ALA A 59 -28.19 -10.18 16.43
C ALA A 59 -29.51 -9.48 16.82
N ASP A 60 -29.57 -8.92 18.02
CA ASP A 60 -30.69 -8.13 18.55
C ASP A 60 -30.79 -6.71 17.94
N ARG A 61 -29.76 -6.28 17.20
CA ARG A 61 -29.69 -4.96 16.54
C ARG A 61 -29.83 -5.10 15.03
N PRO A 62 -31.07 -5.05 14.49
CA PRO A 62 -31.32 -5.34 13.08
C PRO A 62 -30.66 -4.36 12.12
N THR A 63 -30.58 -3.07 12.47
CA THR A 63 -29.89 -2.04 11.67
C THR A 63 -28.39 -2.29 11.57
N VAL A 64 -27.75 -2.66 12.68
CA VAL A 64 -26.32 -3.00 12.70
C VAL A 64 -26.06 -4.28 11.89
N THR A 65 -26.93 -5.27 12.02
CA THR A 65 -26.85 -6.52 11.26
C THR A 65 -26.95 -6.29 9.74
N ALA A 66 -27.80 -5.37 9.28
CA ALA A 66 -27.90 -5.00 7.87
C ALA A 66 -26.62 -4.35 7.33
N HIS A 67 -26.02 -3.43 8.09
CA HIS A 67 -24.72 -2.85 7.72
C HIS A 67 -23.59 -3.87 7.71
N LEU A 68 -23.60 -4.83 8.65
CA LEU A 68 -22.65 -5.94 8.68
C LEU A 68 -22.83 -6.87 7.46
N GLN A 69 -24.06 -7.18 7.04
CA GLN A 69 -24.32 -7.90 5.79
C GLN A 69 -23.72 -7.19 4.57
N GLN A 70 -23.94 -5.88 4.48
CA GLN A 70 -23.44 -5.07 3.38
C GLN A 70 -21.90 -5.02 3.38
N ALA A 71 -21.28 -4.86 4.54
CA ALA A 71 -19.83 -4.92 4.70
C ALA A 71 -19.25 -6.28 4.27
N GLN A 72 -19.94 -7.38 4.61
CA GLN A 72 -19.55 -8.73 4.18
C GLN A 72 -19.60 -8.88 2.65
N SER A 73 -20.66 -8.37 2.01
CA SER A 73 -20.78 -8.38 0.55
C SER A 73 -19.63 -7.61 -0.11
N TYR A 74 -19.32 -6.41 0.38
CA TYR A 74 -18.22 -5.61 -0.15
C TYR A 74 -16.85 -6.25 0.06
N ALA A 75 -16.61 -6.85 1.23
CA ALA A 75 -15.38 -7.60 1.49
C ALA A 75 -15.23 -8.79 0.53
N GLY A 76 -16.31 -9.52 0.26
CA GLY A 76 -16.32 -10.62 -0.71
C GLY A 76 -16.04 -10.18 -2.15
N ASP A 77 -16.64 -9.05 -2.57
CA ASP A 77 -16.39 -8.47 -3.90
C ASP A 77 -14.95 -7.97 -4.04
N LEU A 78 -14.42 -7.32 -3.00
CA LEU A 78 -13.05 -6.84 -2.99
C LEU A 78 -12.06 -8.01 -3.06
N ARG A 79 -12.28 -9.07 -2.27
CA ARG A 79 -11.43 -10.26 -2.29
C ARG A 79 -11.35 -10.86 -3.70
N ARG A 80 -12.49 -11.07 -4.34
CA ARG A 80 -12.56 -11.62 -5.72
C ARG A 80 -11.79 -10.75 -6.72
N LYS A 81 -11.90 -9.41 -6.61
CA LYS A 81 -11.17 -8.48 -7.49
C LYS A 81 -9.67 -8.53 -7.24
N LEU A 82 -9.24 -8.63 -5.99
CA LEU A 82 -7.82 -8.74 -5.63
C LEU A 82 -7.23 -10.06 -6.11
N ASP A 83 -7.91 -11.19 -5.89
CA ASP A 83 -7.49 -12.50 -6.38
C ASP A 83 -7.34 -12.50 -7.91
N HIS A 84 -8.33 -11.92 -8.62
CA HIS A 84 -8.27 -11.79 -10.07
C HIS A 84 -7.12 -10.88 -10.53
N ALA A 85 -6.91 -9.74 -9.85
CA ALA A 85 -5.81 -8.84 -10.18
C ALA A 85 -4.44 -9.49 -9.94
N ALA A 86 -4.28 -10.23 -8.84
CA ALA A 86 -3.06 -10.99 -8.54
C ALA A 86 -2.78 -12.03 -9.63
N GLY A 87 -3.80 -12.82 -10.01
CA GLY A 87 -3.66 -13.82 -11.08
C GLY A 87 -3.34 -13.21 -12.44
N MET A 88 -4.01 -12.11 -12.82
CA MET A 88 -3.72 -11.39 -14.05
C MET A 88 -2.32 -10.78 -14.06
N LEU A 89 -1.86 -10.26 -12.92
CA LEU A 89 -0.53 -9.71 -12.80
C LEU A 89 0.51 -10.83 -12.99
N ALA A 90 0.42 -11.91 -12.19
CA ALA A 90 1.30 -13.08 -12.28
C ALA A 90 1.38 -13.65 -13.70
N TYR A 91 0.23 -13.81 -14.37
CA TYR A 91 0.17 -14.29 -15.74
C TYR A 91 0.90 -13.36 -16.73
N ASN A 92 0.67 -12.05 -16.65
CA ASN A 92 1.22 -11.09 -17.61
C ASN A 92 2.72 -10.85 -17.43
N THR A 93 3.22 -11.05 -16.22
CA THR A 93 4.62 -10.77 -15.88
C THR A 93 5.48 -12.04 -15.83
N GLY A 94 4.87 -13.23 -15.92
CA GLY A 94 5.57 -14.50 -15.71
C GLY A 94 6.10 -14.65 -14.29
N CYS A 95 5.55 -13.89 -13.34
CA CYS A 95 5.87 -14.04 -11.93
C CYS A 95 5.11 -15.25 -11.41
N ASP A 96 5.78 -16.38 -11.35
CA ASP A 96 5.24 -17.57 -10.69
C ASP A 96 4.91 -17.22 -9.23
N SER A 97 3.65 -17.48 -8.85
CA SER A 97 3.11 -17.36 -7.50
C SER A 97 3.44 -18.58 -6.64
#